data_AF-A0A7K0SZ46-F1
#
_entry.id   AF-A0A7K0SZ46-F1
#
_cell.length_a   1.000
_cell.length_b   1.000
_cell.length_c   1.000
_cell.angle_alpha   90.00
_cell.angle_beta   90.00
_cell.angle_gamma   90.00
#
_symmetry.space_group_name_H-M   'P 1'
#
loop_
_entity.id
_entity.type
_entity.pdbx_description
1 polymer ?
#
loop_
_entity_poly.entity_id
_entity_poly.type
_entity_poly.pdbx_seq_one_letter_code
_entity_poly.pdbx_strand_id
1 'polypeptide(L)'
;MRKTITAQNLRKTNILAGFLHLGQMIAVLAISNDFSLPITATYMSGPPGSSFASPVVLFKTPIGLTVAIFLGLSALAHFIVASPKFFPRYSAGLLEKRNYFRWVEYAISSSVMIVLIAQITGVTEIAAIISLFGVNA
;
A
#
# COMPACT_ATOMS: atom_id res chain seq x y z
N MET A 1 16.98 -21.11 23.89
CA MET A 1 17.94 -21.07 22.77
C MET A 1 17.37 -20.18 21.67
N ARG A 2 18.15 -19.22 21.13
CA ARG A 2 17.71 -18.44 19.95
C ARG A 2 17.72 -19.35 18.72
N LYS A 3 16.64 -19.35 17.94
CA LYS A 3 16.58 -20.08 16.66
C LYS A 3 17.65 -19.53 15.71
N THR A 4 18.41 -20.41 15.07
CA THR A 4 19.38 -20.02 14.03
C THR A 4 18.62 -19.46 12.82
N ILE A 5 18.95 -18.23 12.43
CA ILE A 5 18.41 -17.58 11.24
C ILE A 5 19.24 -18.04 10.04
N THR A 6 18.60 -18.74 9.10
CA THR A 6 19.20 -19.15 7.84
C THR A 6 18.43 -18.53 6.68
N ALA A 7 19.08 -18.37 5.52
CA ALA A 7 18.41 -17.87 4.33
C ALA A 7 17.17 -18.72 3.98
N GLN A 8 17.28 -20.05 4.07
CA GLN A 8 16.19 -20.98 3.79
C GLN A 8 15.03 -20.81 4.77
N ASN A 9 15.29 -20.55 6.06
CA ASN A 9 14.25 -20.22 7.02
C ASN A 9 13.56 -18.90 6.64
N LEU A 10 14.31 -17.88 6.23
CA LEU A 10 13.73 -16.61 5.75
C LEU A 10 12.89 -16.80 4.48
N ARG A 11 13.29 -17.70 3.57
CA ARG A 11 12.48 -18.04 2.39
C ARG A 11 11.12 -18.61 2.79
N LYS A 12 11.11 -19.57 3.71
CA LYS A 12 9.88 -20.18 4.24
C LYS A 12 9.01 -19.13 4.93
N THR A 13 9.60 -18.22 5.72
CA THR A 13 8.87 -17.13 6.36
C THR A 13 8.24 -16.19 5.33
N ASN A 14 8.94 -15.81 4.27
CA ASN A 14 8.36 -15.00 3.19
C ASN A 14 7.18 -15.71 2.52
N ILE A 15 7.29 -17.01 2.23
CA ILE A 15 6.18 -17.78 1.64
C ILE A 15 4.95 -17.77 2.57
N LEU A 16 5.15 -18.05 3.86
CA LEU A 16 4.07 -18.05 4.84
C LEU A 16 3.40 -16.67 4.96
N ALA A 17 4.22 -15.61 5.05
CA ALA A 17 3.71 -14.23 5.09
C ALA A 17 2.93 -13.88 3.81
N GLY A 18 3.45 -14.28 2.64
CA GLY A 18 2.76 -14.09 1.36
C GLY A 18 1.38 -14.75 1.32
N PHE A 19 1.27 -15.99 1.80
CA PHE A 19 -0.02 -16.67 1.91
C PHE A 19 -0.96 -16.05 2.94
N LEU A 20 -0.42 -15.57 4.07
CA LEU A 20 -1.23 -14.87 5.07
C LEU A 20 -1.86 -13.61 4.49
N HIS A 21 -1.05 -12.76 3.84
CA HIS A 21 -1.55 -11.56 3.17
C HIS A 21 -2.53 -11.88 2.05
N LEU A 22 -2.25 -12.91 1.24
CA LEU A 22 -3.17 -13.35 0.18
C LEU A 22 -4.51 -13.84 0.75
N GLY A 23 -4.48 -14.62 1.83
CA GLY A 23 -5.68 -15.08 2.52
C GLY A 23 -6.51 -13.92 3.05
N GLN A 24 -5.85 -12.91 3.66
CA GLN A 24 -6.51 -11.69 4.11
C GLN A 24 -7.08 -10.87 2.95
N MET A 25 -6.36 -10.74 1.84
CA MET A 25 -6.84 -10.07 0.63
C MET A 25 -8.13 -10.73 0.12
N ILE A 26 -8.13 -12.06 -0.01
CA ILE A 26 -9.30 -12.83 -0.45
C ILE A 26 -10.46 -12.64 0.53
N ALA A 27 -10.20 -12.73 1.83
CA ALA A 27 -11.23 -12.52 2.85
C ALA A 27 -11.87 -11.13 2.75
N VAL A 28 -11.05 -10.06 2.65
CA VAL A 28 -11.56 -8.69 2.47
C VAL A 28 -12.40 -8.57 1.19
N LEU A 29 -11.93 -9.10 0.06
CA LEU A 29 -12.68 -9.05 -1.19
C LEU A 29 -14.00 -9.81 -1.11
N ALA A 30 -14.06 -10.91 -0.35
CA ALA A 30 -15.27 -11.73 -0.21
C ALA A 30 -16.30 -11.12 0.75
N ILE A 31 -15.88 -10.39 1.79
CA ILE A 31 -16.77 -9.95 2.88
C ILE A 31 -16.99 -8.43 2.93
N SER A 32 -16.25 -7.64 2.14
CA SER A 32 -16.44 -6.19 2.09
C SER A 32 -17.71 -5.79 1.33
N ASN A 33 -18.24 -4.62 1.66
CA ASN A 33 -19.33 -3.98 0.92
C ASN A 33 -18.79 -2.93 -0.06
N ASP A 34 -19.70 -2.21 -0.72
CA ASP A 34 -19.42 -1.15 -1.70
C ASP A 34 -19.10 0.22 -1.06
N PHE A 35 -18.74 0.26 0.23
CA PHE A 35 -18.39 1.50 0.90
C PHE A 35 -17.25 2.22 0.19
N SER A 36 -17.47 3.51 -0.10
CA SER A 36 -16.52 4.33 -0.82
C SER A 36 -16.47 5.75 -0.28
N LEU A 37 -15.26 6.33 -0.30
CA LEU A 37 -15.00 7.70 0.16
C LEU A 37 -14.72 8.62 -1.03
N PRO A 38 -15.24 9.86 -1.04
CA PRO A 38 -15.05 10.77 -2.16
C PRO A 38 -13.61 11.29 -2.22
N ILE A 39 -13.12 11.46 -3.45
CA ILE A 39 -11.95 12.28 -3.76
C ILE A 39 -12.45 13.53 -4.47
N THR A 40 -12.10 14.69 -3.93
CA THR A 40 -12.64 15.98 -4.35
C THR A 40 -11.55 16.88 -4.91
N ALA A 41 -11.97 17.86 -5.69
CA ALA A 41 -11.15 19.02 -6.01
C ALA A 41 -11.97 20.30 -5.79
N THR A 42 -11.29 21.34 -5.32
CA THR A 42 -11.86 22.67 -5.12
C THR A 42 -11.20 23.63 -6.08
N TYR A 43 -11.96 24.11 -7.06
CA TYR A 43 -11.45 25.02 -8.09
C TYR A 43 -11.76 26.47 -7.76
N MET A 44 -10.94 27.37 -8.29
CA MET A 44 -11.20 28.80 -8.23
C MET A 44 -12.43 29.14 -9.07
N SER A 45 -13.32 29.98 -8.54
CA SER A 45 -14.49 30.51 -9.26
C SER A 45 -14.31 31.96 -9.75
N GLY A 46 -13.11 32.51 -9.56
CA GLY A 46 -12.71 33.85 -9.98
C GLY A 46 -11.19 34.02 -9.99
N PRO A 47 -10.65 35.25 -10.05
CA PRO A 47 -9.21 35.50 -10.00
C PRO A 47 -8.54 34.95 -8.73
N PRO A 48 -7.24 34.56 -8.78
CA PRO A 48 -6.44 34.18 -7.60
C PRO A 48 -6.66 35.11 -6.40
N GLY A 49 -7.01 34.54 -5.24
CA GLY A 49 -7.29 35.29 -4.01
C GLY A 49 -8.74 35.76 -3.82
N SER A 50 -9.67 35.43 -4.72
CA SER A 50 -11.09 35.80 -4.59
C SER A 50 -11.96 34.71 -3.95
N SER A 51 -12.63 33.87 -4.76
CA SER A 51 -13.59 32.86 -4.32
C SER A 51 -13.26 31.47 -4.88
N PHE A 52 -13.78 30.45 -4.19
CA PHE A 52 -13.72 29.06 -4.59
C PHE A 52 -15.13 28.54 -4.89
N ALA A 53 -15.23 27.68 -5.91
CA ALA A 53 -16.44 26.90 -6.14
C ALA A 53 -16.60 25.84 -5.03
N SER A 54 -17.82 25.32 -4.85
CA SER A 54 -18.03 24.16 -4.00
C SER A 54 -17.19 22.96 -4.48
N PRO A 55 -16.65 22.13 -3.57
CA PRO A 55 -15.86 20.95 -3.96
C PRO A 55 -16.65 20.03 -4.88
N VAL A 56 -16.02 19.57 -5.95
CA VAL A 56 -16.60 18.56 -6.85
C VAL A 56 -15.97 17.20 -6.58
N VAL A 57 -16.78 16.14 -6.59
CA VAL A 57 -16.28 14.77 -6.48
C VAL A 57 -15.74 14.35 -7.84
N LEU A 58 -14.44 14.06 -7.91
CA LEU A 58 -13.79 13.58 -9.12
C LEU A 58 -14.03 12.08 -9.33
N PHE A 59 -13.82 11.32 -8.26
CA PHE A 59 -14.04 9.88 -8.20
C PHE A 59 -14.18 9.45 -6.74
N LYS A 60 -14.45 8.16 -6.51
CA LYS A 60 -14.56 7.59 -5.16
C LYS A 60 -13.55 6.47 -4.99
N THR A 61 -12.94 6.40 -3.81
CA THR A 61 -12.08 5.29 -3.40
C THR A 61 -12.95 4.15 -2.86
N PRO A 62 -13.06 3.00 -3.54
CA PRO A 62 -13.71 1.81 -2.98
C PRO A 62 -12.84 1.19 -1.88
N ILE A 63 -13.24 1.36 -0.62
CA ILE A 63 -12.36 1.09 0.53
C ILE A 63 -12.00 -0.39 0.63
N GLY A 64 -12.96 -1.30 0.45
CA GLY A 64 -12.69 -2.74 0.46
C GLY A 64 -11.66 -3.16 -0.60
N LEU A 65 -11.79 -2.63 -1.81
CA LEU A 65 -10.85 -2.90 -2.91
C LEU A 65 -9.46 -2.31 -2.62
N THR A 66 -9.37 -1.08 -2.12
CA THR A 66 -8.08 -0.44 -1.83
C THR A 66 -7.36 -1.10 -0.64
N VAL A 67 -8.10 -1.62 0.35
CA VAL A 67 -7.53 -2.46 1.41
C VAL A 67 -6.95 -3.75 0.84
N ALA A 68 -7.70 -4.41 -0.04
CA ALA A 68 -7.22 -5.61 -0.73
C ALA A 68 -5.96 -5.34 -1.57
N ILE A 69 -5.84 -4.15 -2.19
CA ILE A 69 -4.65 -3.76 -2.96
C ILE A 69 -3.39 -3.77 -2.10
N PHE A 70 -3.36 -3.13 -0.92
CA PHE A 70 -2.12 -3.11 -0.13
C PHE A 70 -1.76 -4.50 0.42
N LEU A 71 -2.76 -5.32 0.77
CA LEU A 71 -2.54 -6.72 1.16
C LEU A 71 -1.96 -7.53 -0.01
N GLY A 72 -2.50 -7.34 -1.21
CA GLY A 72 -2.03 -7.99 -2.44
C GLY A 72 -0.60 -7.58 -2.82
N LEU A 73 -0.25 -6.30 -2.64
CA LEU A 73 1.11 -5.79 -2.86
C LEU A 73 2.11 -6.47 -1.93
N SER A 74 1.81 -6.58 -0.64
CA SER A 74 2.66 -7.29 0.32
C SER A 74 2.75 -8.79 0.00
N ALA A 75 1.64 -9.43 -0.37
CA ALA A 75 1.64 -10.84 -0.80
C ALA A 75 2.55 -11.06 -2.02
N LEU A 76 2.40 -10.23 -3.04
CA LEU A 76 3.19 -10.27 -4.27
C LEU A 76 4.69 -10.09 -3.97
N ALA A 77 5.06 -9.09 -3.17
CA ALA A 77 6.46 -8.85 -2.83
C ALA A 77 7.09 -10.03 -2.09
N HIS A 78 6.35 -10.64 -1.15
CA HIS A 78 6.80 -11.84 -0.46
C HIS A 78 7.02 -13.03 -1.40
N PHE A 79 6.11 -13.27 -2.36
CA PHE A 79 6.27 -14.32 -3.35
C PHE A 79 7.41 -14.04 -4.33
N ILE A 80 7.58 -12.78 -4.76
CA ILE A 80 8.72 -12.36 -5.57
C ILE A 80 10.02 -12.66 -4.82
N VAL A 81 10.15 -12.21 -3.58
CA VAL A 81 11.35 -12.43 -2.75
C VAL A 81 11.64 -13.92 -2.55
N ALA A 82 10.60 -14.75 -2.35
CA ALA A 82 10.76 -16.19 -2.18
C ALA A 82 10.97 -16.98 -3.48
N SER A 83 10.76 -16.35 -4.64
CA SER A 83 10.88 -17.01 -5.95
C SER A 83 12.33 -17.43 -6.24
N PRO A 84 12.56 -18.53 -6.98
CA PRO A 84 13.91 -18.96 -7.36
C PRO A 84 14.73 -17.87 -8.07
N LYS A 85 14.06 -17.02 -8.86
CA LYS A 85 14.70 -15.95 -9.65
C LYS A 85 15.26 -14.82 -8.78
N PHE A 86 14.53 -14.38 -7.75
CA PHE A 86 14.91 -13.20 -6.96
C PHE A 86 15.48 -13.53 -5.58
N PHE A 87 15.23 -14.73 -5.06
CA PHE A 87 15.72 -15.14 -3.75
C PHE A 87 17.26 -15.05 -3.60
N PRO A 88 18.09 -15.40 -4.61
CA PRO A 88 19.53 -15.20 -4.52
C PRO A 88 19.90 -13.73 -4.27
N ARG A 89 19.32 -12.80 -5.02
CA ARG A 89 19.55 -11.35 -4.87
C ARG A 89 19.08 -10.84 -3.51
N TYR A 90 17.93 -11.32 -3.02
CA TYR A 90 17.44 -10.99 -1.69
C TYR A 90 18.42 -11.45 -0.60
N SER A 91 18.87 -12.71 -0.66
CA SER A 91 19.78 -13.27 0.35
C SER A 91 21.14 -12.58 0.36
N ALA A 92 21.70 -12.25 -0.81
CA ALA A 92 22.94 -11.48 -0.93
C ALA A 92 22.80 -10.08 -0.33
N GLY A 93 21.70 -9.38 -0.62
CA GLY A 93 21.42 -8.07 -0.03
C GLY A 93 21.35 -8.10 1.50
N LEU A 94 20.77 -9.15 2.08
CA LEU A 94 20.71 -9.29 3.53
C LEU A 94 22.09 -9.48 4.19
N LEU A 95 23.03 -10.15 3.53
CA LEU A 95 24.42 -10.25 4.00
C LEU A 95 25.10 -8.87 4.03
N GLU A 96 24.71 -7.98 3.12
CA GLU A 96 25.11 -6.58 3.09
C GLU A 96 24.26 -5.67 4.00
N LYS A 97 23.38 -6.23 4.83
CA LYS A 97 22.43 -5.50 5.70
C LYS A 97 21.44 -4.61 4.94
N ARG A 98 21.03 -5.03 3.74
CA ARG A 98 20.13 -4.29 2.84
C ARG A 98 18.91 -5.15 2.48
N ASN A 99 17.76 -4.50 2.34
CA ASN A 99 16.56 -5.16 1.82
C ASN A 99 15.79 -4.19 0.88
N TYR A 100 16.24 -4.11 -0.37
CA TYR A 100 15.63 -3.23 -1.36
C TYR A 100 14.19 -3.61 -1.71
N PHE A 101 13.87 -4.91 -1.73
CA PHE A 101 12.52 -5.38 -2.01
C PHE A 101 11.49 -4.83 -1.01
N ARG A 102 11.87 -4.76 0.27
CA ARG A 102 11.03 -4.16 1.31
C ARG A 102 10.75 -2.68 1.03
N TRP A 103 11.78 -1.90 0.71
CA TRP A 103 11.61 -0.46 0.48
C TRP A 103 10.77 -0.17 -0.77
N VAL A 104 10.97 -0.93 -1.85
CA VAL A 104 10.15 -0.79 -3.06
C VAL A 104 8.69 -1.13 -2.79
N GLU A 105 8.42 -2.19 -2.02
CA GLU A 105 7.03 -2.53 -1.67
C GLU A 105 6.42 -1.48 -0.72
N TYR A 106 7.13 -1.10 0.35
CA TYR A 106 6.62 -0.14 1.34
C TYR A 106 6.38 1.25 0.75
N ALA A 107 7.20 1.71 -0.19
CA ALA A 107 6.97 2.98 -0.88
C ALA A 107 5.60 3.04 -1.59
N ILE A 108 4.99 1.88 -1.89
CA ILE A 108 3.66 1.80 -2.51
C ILE A 108 2.61 1.37 -1.49
N SER A 109 2.79 0.22 -0.82
CA SER A 109 1.77 -0.35 0.07
C SER A 109 1.48 0.54 1.27
N SER A 110 2.52 1.08 1.93
CA SER A 110 2.33 1.98 3.06
C SER A 110 1.75 3.34 2.63
N SER A 111 2.06 3.78 1.41
CA SER A 111 1.50 5.01 0.81
C SER A 111 0.01 4.86 0.50
N VAL A 112 -0.42 3.68 0.05
CA VAL A 112 -1.85 3.33 -0.05
C VAL A 112 -2.51 3.33 1.34
N MET A 113 -1.86 2.77 2.36
CA MET A 113 -2.40 2.71 3.72
C MET A 113 -2.60 4.10 4.33
N ILE A 114 -1.62 5.02 4.20
CA ILE A 114 -1.74 6.37 4.77
C ILE A 114 -2.82 7.19 4.05
N VAL A 115 -2.99 7.02 2.73
CA VAL A 115 -4.11 7.62 1.99
C VAL A 115 -5.45 7.14 2.56
N LEU A 116 -5.62 5.84 2.80
CA LEU A 116 -6.86 5.32 3.38
C LEU A 116 -7.12 5.85 4.80
N ILE A 117 -6.09 5.89 5.64
CA ILE A 117 -6.21 6.46 7.00
C ILE A 117 -6.62 7.93 6.92
N ALA A 118 -6.00 8.71 6.04
CA ALA A 118 -6.32 10.12 5.85
C ALA A 118 -7.78 10.30 5.37
N GLN A 119 -8.23 9.50 4.41
CA GLN A 119 -9.62 9.54 3.94
C GLN A 119 -10.63 9.20 5.04
N ILE A 120 -10.34 8.21 5.89
CA ILE A 120 -11.19 7.87 7.06
C ILE A 120 -11.30 9.05 8.03
N THR A 121 -10.25 9.86 8.17
CA THR A 121 -10.25 11.09 8.97
C THR A 121 -10.87 12.31 8.27
N GLY A 122 -11.35 12.17 7.02
CA GLY A 122 -12.03 13.23 6.27
C GLY A 122 -11.17 13.99 5.26
N VAL A 123 -9.91 13.58 5.03
CA VAL A 123 -9.09 14.16 3.95
C VAL A 123 -9.60 13.66 2.61
N THR A 124 -10.19 14.55 1.81
CA THR A 124 -10.79 14.18 0.51
C THR A 124 -10.16 14.90 -0.67
N GLU A 125 -9.43 15.98 -0.45
CA GLU A 125 -8.87 16.79 -1.54
C GLU A 125 -7.73 16.04 -2.26
N ILE A 126 -7.79 16.01 -3.59
CA ILE A 126 -6.90 15.19 -4.43
C ILE A 126 -5.43 15.58 -4.33
N ALA A 127 -5.10 16.88 -4.28
CA ALA A 127 -3.72 17.32 -4.13
C ALA A 127 -3.16 16.94 -2.75
N ALA A 128 -3.96 17.02 -1.69
CA ALA A 128 -3.59 16.53 -0.36
C ALA A 128 -3.34 15.01 -0.36
N ILE A 129 -4.21 14.22 -1.00
CA ILE A 129 -4.04 12.77 -1.14
C ILE A 129 -2.77 12.40 -1.91
N ILE A 130 -2.52 13.05 -3.05
CA ILE A 130 -1.30 12.85 -3.85
C ILE A 130 -0.06 13.24 -3.04
N SER A 131 -0.12 14.35 -2.30
CA SER A 131 1.00 14.82 -1.47
C SER A 131 1.30 13.85 -0.32
N LEU A 132 0.28 13.32 0.35
CA LEU A 132 0.43 12.30 1.39
C LEU A 132 1.05 11.01 0.86
N PHE A 133 0.61 10.56 -0.32
CA PHE A 133 1.22 9.41 -0.98
C PHE A 133 2.69 9.70 -1.29
N GLY A 134 2.98 10.85 -1.89
CA GLY A 134 4.32 11.22 -2.35
C GLY A 134 5.33 11.45 -1.22
N VAL A 135 4.92 12.01 -0.08
CA VAL A 135 5.82 12.22 1.07
C VAL A 135 6.07 10.94 1.87
N ASN A 136 5.17 9.96 1.78
CA ASN A 136 5.33 8.66 2.44
C ASN A 136 6.19 7.69 1.63
N ALA A 137 6.16 7.78 0.29
CA ALA A 137 6.92 6.94 -0.62
C ALA A 137 8.45 7.18 -0.55
#